data_AF-A0A1V6UP53-F1
#
_entry.id   AF-A0A1V6UP53-F1
#
_cell.length_a   1.000
_cell.length_b   1.000
_cell.length_c   1.000
_cell.angle_alpha   90.00
_cell.angle_beta   90.00
_cell.angle_gamma   90.00
#
_symmetry.space_group_name_H-M   'P 1'
#
loop_
_entity.id
_entity.type
_entity.pdbx_description
1 polymer ?
#
loop_
_entity_poly.entity_id
_entity_poly.type
_entity_poly.pdbx_seq_one_letter_code
_entity_poly.pdbx_strand_id
1 'polypeptide(L)'
;MVKSTRQAWQSSMRHSLTRPSEEASQYAKIYQLLTNFLDNLQVAIDVSGNGKLPWPASTEPDSSTQFHDITLFLTSGSHNFTISNGTKPASNTSYVGPVLDLEPSSTVKHVNWIWPECLVGDGSDSKDSARGAYNISMHQSFSWNGTDYYTVFDLPISVTNSIPKDDDRVDCDLLENKLLSAAEIGESSDTLPGQPWVEGGASTTVSSPDATQTGTGSRSHLGFKRVAGLVIATTAILHFLGHWSKALTQLVLKLGPENVFISIYESGSYDNTKGALRELDWELERMRVPRNITLSPVTHEDEITVPARGEGWIRTPDGKKQLRRIPYLARIRNLSLQPLRDLASKGITFDKILFLNDVVFTPNDVLRLLDTNDGEYGAACSLDFSKPPSFYDTFALRDSNGHEPIMQTWPYFTSAASRQGMRDMSPVPVASCWNGMVAMPASPFIAKSPLRFRGIPDSLASYHLEGSECCLIHIDNPLSVEKGVYLNPLVRVGYSGAANAAIHPMMNWLSTGRILHGLWVNRLRRLGISSWLKEKVVRIRLDRWRALSAGNEEYGEICIINEMQILHRYGWAHV
;
A
#
# COMPACT_ATOMS: atom_id res chain seq x y z
N MET A 1 -20.36 34.77 43.27
CA MET A 1 -20.50 35.88 42.31
C MET A 1 -19.17 36.05 41.58
N VAL A 2 -18.95 35.29 40.50
CA VAL A 2 -18.01 35.57 39.39
C VAL A 2 -18.65 34.90 38.17
N LYS A 3 -18.95 35.70 37.14
CA LYS A 3 -19.49 35.32 35.82
C LYS A 3 -18.35 34.86 34.91
N SER A 4 -18.64 33.99 33.92
CA SER A 4 -18.04 33.87 32.56
C SER A 4 -18.14 32.39 32.13
N THR A 5 -18.69 31.95 30.99
CA THR A 5 -19.17 32.58 29.75
C THR A 5 -20.06 31.54 29.03
N ARG A 6 -21.39 31.68 29.12
CA ARG A 6 -22.34 31.81 27.99
C ARG A 6 -21.77 31.71 26.57
N GLN A 7 -22.48 30.92 25.75
CA GLN A 7 -22.97 31.27 24.40
C GLN A 7 -22.21 32.38 23.66
N ALA A 8 -21.39 31.97 22.69
CA ALA A 8 -21.25 32.64 21.41
C ALA A 8 -21.43 31.50 20.40
N TRP A 9 -22.50 31.43 19.62
CA TRP A 9 -22.68 32.22 18.42
C TRP A 9 -24.19 32.41 18.11
N GLN A 10 -24.77 33.46 18.67
CA GLN A 10 -25.88 34.19 18.06
C GLN A 10 -25.54 35.68 18.20
N SER A 11 -25.52 36.39 17.07
CA SER A 11 -25.24 37.82 16.91
C SER A 11 -23.76 38.25 16.88
N SER A 12 -23.14 38.15 15.69
CA SER A 12 -22.48 39.28 15.00
C SER A 12 -21.67 38.79 13.81
N MET A 13 -22.35 38.31 12.76
CA MET A 13 -21.96 38.33 11.34
C MET A 13 -22.97 37.46 10.60
N ARG A 14 -23.76 38.06 9.70
CA ARG A 14 -24.60 37.29 8.77
C ARG A 14 -23.69 36.80 7.65
N HIS A 15 -23.13 35.59 7.70
CA HIS A 15 -22.56 34.96 6.51
C HIS A 15 -22.65 33.42 6.56
N SER A 16 -22.83 32.87 5.36
CA SER A 16 -23.17 31.49 4.98
C SER A 16 -22.19 30.44 5.52
N LEU A 17 -22.72 29.43 6.21
CA LEU A 17 -22.01 28.20 6.58
C LEU A 17 -22.23 27.17 5.44
N THR A 18 -21.20 26.41 5.04
CA THR A 18 -21.14 25.71 3.74
C THR A 18 -20.70 24.23 3.89
N ARG A 19 -21.17 23.33 3.01
CA ARG A 19 -20.80 21.89 2.98
C ARG A 19 -20.25 21.55 1.58
N PRO A 20 -19.02 21.03 1.45
CA PRO A 20 -18.45 20.66 0.16
C PRO A 20 -18.89 19.26 -0.30
N SER A 21 -18.96 19.05 -1.62
CA SER A 21 -18.98 17.72 -2.25
C SER A 21 -17.74 16.90 -1.87
N GLU A 22 -17.79 15.57 -1.90
CA GLU A 22 -16.73 14.66 -1.40
C GLU A 22 -15.31 14.87 -1.97
N GLU A 23 -15.14 15.62 -3.06
CA GLU A 23 -13.82 16.00 -3.63
C GLU A 23 -13.36 17.43 -3.23
N ALA A 24 -14.19 18.10 -2.44
CA ALA A 24 -14.27 19.52 -2.07
C ALA A 24 -13.58 20.03 -0.79
N SER A 25 -13.00 19.22 0.10
CA SER A 25 -12.46 19.78 1.35
C SER A 25 -11.45 18.90 2.04
N GLN A 26 -10.20 19.35 2.10
CA GLN A 26 -9.36 19.14 3.27
C GLN A 26 -8.23 20.18 3.25
N TYR A 27 -8.31 21.17 4.14
CA TYR A 27 -7.16 22.02 4.46
C TYR A 27 -6.22 21.32 5.46
N ALA A 28 -6.77 20.40 6.28
CA ALA A 28 -6.01 19.57 7.19
C ALA A 28 -6.38 18.09 7.02
N LYS A 29 -5.40 17.19 6.92
CA LYS A 29 -5.66 15.75 6.69
C LYS A 29 -5.79 15.00 8.00
N ILE A 30 -6.95 14.37 8.23
CA ILE A 30 -7.13 13.42 9.34
C ILE A 30 -6.51 12.07 8.98
N TYR A 31 -5.55 11.63 9.78
CA TYR A 31 -5.05 10.26 9.83
C TYR A 31 -5.56 9.62 11.14
N GLN A 32 -6.35 8.56 11.04
CA GLN A 32 -6.64 7.73 12.22
C GLN A 32 -5.42 6.83 12.48
N LEU A 33 -4.75 7.03 13.61
CA LEU A 33 -3.67 6.17 14.09
C LEU A 33 -4.30 5.13 15.01
N LEU A 34 -4.59 3.92 14.51
CA LEU A 34 -4.90 2.79 15.39
C LEU A 34 -3.59 2.10 15.79
N THR A 35 -2.85 2.73 16.70
CA THR A 35 -1.69 2.14 17.36
C THR A 35 -2.07 1.70 18.78
N ASN A 36 -2.06 0.39 19.03
CA ASN A 36 -2.13 -0.34 20.32
C ASN A 36 -2.16 0.46 21.64
N PHE A 37 -3.23 1.19 21.91
CA PHE A 37 -3.70 1.51 23.25
C PHE A 37 -5.23 1.42 23.22
N LEU A 38 -5.81 0.46 23.95
CA LEU A 38 -7.25 0.17 23.95
C LEU A 38 -8.10 1.31 24.54
N ASP A 39 -7.46 2.38 25.03
CA ASP A 39 -8.08 3.38 25.89
C ASP A 39 -8.47 4.69 25.20
N ASN A 40 -7.90 5.00 24.02
CA ASN A 40 -8.04 6.31 23.40
C ASN A 40 -8.49 6.25 21.92
N LEU A 41 -9.29 7.23 21.52
CA LEU A 41 -9.44 7.68 20.14
C LEU A 41 -8.25 8.57 19.77
N GLN A 42 -7.46 8.14 18.78
CA GLN A 42 -6.31 8.91 18.28
C GLN A 42 -6.60 9.47 16.88
N VAL A 43 -6.52 10.80 16.77
CA VAL A 43 -6.72 11.54 15.52
C VAL A 43 -5.47 12.38 15.25
N ALA A 44 -4.76 12.10 14.17
CA ALA A 44 -3.65 12.94 13.69
C ALA A 44 -4.14 13.89 12.61
N ILE A 45 -3.77 15.17 12.68
CA ILE A 45 -4.20 16.21 11.76
C ILE A 45 -2.98 16.94 11.22
N ASP A 46 -2.72 16.87 9.92
CA ASP A 46 -1.70 17.72 9.28
C ASP A 46 -2.26 19.11 9.00
N VAL A 47 -1.78 20.15 9.68
CA VAL A 47 -2.22 21.55 9.55
C VAL A 47 -1.32 22.38 8.62
N SER A 48 -0.38 21.76 7.89
CA SER A 48 0.56 22.46 7.01
C SER A 48 -0.04 22.91 5.67
N GLY A 49 -1.26 22.47 5.30
CA GLY A 49 -1.82 22.70 3.97
C GLY A 49 -0.92 22.16 2.85
N ASN A 50 -0.29 20.99 3.06
CA ASN A 50 0.80 20.44 2.23
C ASN A 50 2.03 21.38 2.15
N GLY A 51 2.40 22.01 3.26
CA GLY A 51 3.55 22.93 3.36
C GLY A 51 3.32 24.34 2.81
N LYS A 52 2.07 24.70 2.48
CA LYS A 52 1.71 26.03 1.94
C LYS A 52 1.16 26.99 3.00
N LEU A 53 0.83 26.51 4.19
CA LEU A 53 0.39 27.36 5.30
C LEU A 53 1.59 27.70 6.19
N PRO A 54 1.69 28.95 6.67
CA PRO A 54 2.73 29.33 7.61
C PRO A 54 2.55 28.52 8.91
N TRP A 55 3.62 27.87 9.35
CA TRP A 55 3.63 27.13 10.62
C TRP A 55 4.95 27.36 11.38
N PRO A 56 4.91 27.65 12.69
CA PRO A 56 3.74 27.96 13.52
C PRO A 56 2.99 29.20 13.03
N ALA A 57 1.68 29.31 13.24
CA ALA A 57 0.88 30.47 12.76
C ALA A 57 1.46 31.85 13.17
N SER A 58 2.26 31.89 14.24
CA SER A 58 2.98 33.09 14.69
C SER A 58 4.12 33.56 13.78
N THR A 59 4.57 32.77 12.79
CA THR A 59 5.66 33.17 11.88
C THR A 59 5.21 34.21 10.85
N GLU A 60 3.93 34.20 10.46
CA GLU A 60 3.34 35.14 9.50
C GLU A 60 1.91 35.52 9.94
N PRO A 61 1.76 36.33 11.01
CA PRO A 61 0.45 36.63 11.60
C PRO A 61 -0.49 37.43 10.67
N ASP A 62 0.07 38.08 9.64
CA ASP A 62 -0.65 38.85 8.63
C ASP A 62 -0.91 38.03 7.34
N SER A 63 -0.72 36.70 7.37
CA SER A 63 -1.00 35.86 6.22
C SER A 63 -2.48 35.99 5.81
N SER A 64 -2.71 36.30 4.54
CA SER A 64 -4.06 36.28 3.95
C SER A 64 -4.68 34.88 3.92
N THR A 65 -3.90 33.84 4.26
CA THR A 65 -4.37 32.45 4.32
C THR A 65 -3.80 31.72 5.54
N GLN A 66 -4.65 31.40 6.50
CA GLN A 66 -4.27 30.74 7.76
C GLN A 66 -5.46 30.07 8.44
N PHE A 67 -5.20 29.10 9.32
CA PHE A 67 -6.22 28.57 10.22
C PHE A 67 -6.44 29.51 11.40
N HIS A 68 -7.70 29.73 11.74
CA HIS A 68 -8.11 30.40 12.98
C HIS A 68 -8.39 29.39 14.08
N ASP A 69 -9.13 28.32 13.76
CA ASP A 69 -9.46 27.25 14.70
C ASP A 69 -9.73 25.91 13.99
N ILE A 70 -9.42 24.82 14.69
CA ILE A 70 -9.85 23.46 14.31
C ILE A 70 -10.43 22.81 15.56
N THR A 71 -11.70 22.44 15.47
CA THR A 71 -12.42 21.71 16.53
C THR A 71 -12.97 20.40 15.99
N LEU A 72 -12.77 19.32 16.72
CA LEU A 72 -13.23 17.98 16.41
C LEU A 72 -14.40 17.57 17.29
N PHE A 73 -15.39 16.98 16.66
CA PHE A 73 -16.51 16.33 17.31
C PHE A 73 -16.58 14.86 16.93
N LEU A 74 -17.15 14.06 17.81
CA LEU A 74 -17.52 12.68 17.56
C LEU A 74 -19.05 12.58 17.63
N THR A 75 -19.70 12.43 16.49
CA THR A 75 -21.17 12.53 16.35
C THR A 75 -21.77 11.22 15.86
N SER A 76 -22.90 10.79 16.45
CA SER A 76 -23.75 9.70 15.96
C SER A 76 -25.19 10.17 15.86
N GLY A 77 -26.11 9.27 15.54
CA GLY A 77 -27.55 9.58 15.56
C GLY A 77 -28.08 9.95 16.95
N SER A 78 -27.38 9.60 18.02
CA SER A 78 -27.81 9.79 19.41
C SER A 78 -26.80 10.50 20.31
N HIS A 79 -25.55 10.68 19.89
CA HIS A 79 -24.49 11.28 20.70
C HIS A 79 -23.68 12.34 19.95
N ASN A 80 -23.17 13.34 20.68
CA ASN A 80 -22.27 14.35 20.14
C ASN A 80 -21.23 14.75 21.19
N PHE A 81 -19.97 14.38 21.02
CA PHE A 81 -18.89 14.69 21.95
C PHE A 81 -17.91 15.68 21.35
N THR A 82 -17.46 16.67 22.12
CA THR A 82 -16.31 17.50 21.74
C THR A 82 -15.03 16.77 22.13
N ILE A 83 -14.25 16.32 21.14
CA ILE A 83 -13.05 15.49 21.38
C ILE A 83 -11.74 16.29 21.30
N SER A 84 -11.81 17.63 21.29
CA SER A 84 -10.65 18.55 21.22
C SER A 84 -10.90 19.92 21.88
N ASN A 85 -9.90 20.80 21.90
CA ASN A 85 -10.02 22.24 22.15
C ASN A 85 -10.69 22.64 23.48
N GLY A 86 -10.22 22.04 24.57
CA GLY A 86 -10.59 22.43 25.93
C GLY A 86 -11.71 21.62 26.55
N THR A 87 -11.91 20.37 26.14
CA THR A 87 -12.75 19.40 26.86
C THR A 87 -12.27 19.32 28.31
N LYS A 88 -12.98 19.98 29.23
CA LYS A 88 -12.69 19.99 30.67
C LYS A 88 -13.87 19.39 31.45
N PRO A 89 -13.98 18.07 31.56
CA PRO A 89 -14.73 17.49 32.67
C PRO A 89 -13.94 17.67 33.98
N ALA A 90 -14.59 17.43 35.12
CA ALA A 90 -14.03 17.68 36.45
C ALA A 90 -12.75 16.88 36.80
N SER A 91 -12.33 15.93 35.96
CA SER A 91 -11.08 15.18 36.08
C SER A 91 -10.12 15.47 34.92
N ASN A 92 -8.83 15.62 35.22
CA ASN A 92 -7.77 16.03 34.29
C ASN A 92 -7.41 14.99 33.19
N THR A 93 -8.03 13.80 33.17
CA THR A 93 -7.55 12.66 32.37
C THR A 93 -7.95 12.72 30.89
N SER A 94 -9.04 13.40 30.54
CA SER A 94 -9.56 13.49 29.16
C SER A 94 -9.35 14.86 28.49
N TYR A 95 -8.47 15.68 29.06
CA TYR A 95 -8.17 17.02 28.53
C TYR A 95 -7.39 16.96 27.20
N VAL A 96 -8.01 17.47 26.14
CA VAL A 96 -7.33 17.76 24.87
C VAL A 96 -7.32 19.27 24.68
N GLY A 97 -6.13 19.87 24.60
CA GLY A 97 -5.95 21.30 24.37
C GLY A 97 -6.41 21.77 22.96
N PRO A 98 -6.31 23.07 22.66
CA PRO A 98 -6.55 23.60 21.33
C PRO A 98 -5.71 22.88 20.27
N VAL A 99 -6.34 22.40 19.19
CA VAL A 99 -5.68 21.52 18.19
C VAL A 99 -4.45 22.18 17.57
N LEU A 100 -4.53 23.49 17.29
CA LEU A 100 -3.42 24.24 16.71
C LEU A 100 -2.25 24.40 17.69
N ASP A 101 -2.51 24.36 19.00
CA ASP A 101 -1.49 24.48 20.04
C ASP A 101 -0.85 23.14 20.43
N LEU A 102 -1.44 22.01 20.00
CA LEU A 102 -0.86 20.69 20.19
C LEU A 102 0.48 20.61 19.47
N GLU A 103 1.51 20.06 20.10
CA GLU A 103 2.82 19.82 19.49
C GLU A 103 3.35 21.04 18.69
N PRO A 104 3.72 22.15 19.36
CA PRO A 104 4.05 23.41 18.70
C PRO A 104 5.15 23.32 17.63
N SER A 105 6.07 22.37 17.75
CA SER A 105 7.17 22.11 16.80
C SER A 105 6.80 21.20 15.62
N SER A 106 5.57 20.71 15.55
CA SER A 106 5.08 19.78 14.52
C SER A 106 3.94 20.39 13.72
N THR A 107 3.89 20.14 12.41
CA THR A 107 2.70 20.46 11.60
C THR A 107 1.63 19.38 11.68
N VAL A 108 1.93 18.23 12.28
CA VAL A 108 0.97 17.16 12.58
C VAL A 108 0.55 17.27 14.04
N LYS A 109 -0.76 17.30 14.28
CA LYS A 109 -1.41 17.47 15.58
C LYS A 109 -2.06 16.17 16.00
N HIS A 110 -1.65 15.60 17.12
CA HIS A 110 -2.22 14.37 17.66
C HIS A 110 -3.25 14.68 18.76
N VAL A 111 -4.52 14.48 18.44
CA VAL A 111 -5.64 14.47 19.39
C VAL A 111 -5.77 13.07 19.95
N ASN A 112 -5.50 12.91 21.25
CA ASN A 112 -5.62 11.66 21.97
C ASN A 112 -6.73 11.79 23.01
N TRP A 113 -7.93 11.35 22.67
CA TRP A 113 -9.12 11.48 23.51
C TRP A 113 -9.49 10.14 24.15
N ILE A 114 -9.72 10.10 25.47
CA ILE A 114 -10.05 8.86 26.20
C ILE A 114 -11.51 8.50 25.94
N TRP A 115 -11.79 7.24 25.62
CA TRP A 115 -13.17 6.76 25.45
C TRP A 115 -13.96 6.86 26.78
N PRO A 116 -15.14 7.48 26.79
CA PRO A 116 -15.98 7.61 27.98
C PRO A 116 -16.76 6.33 28.30
N GLU A 117 -17.36 6.28 29.48
CA GLU A 117 -17.96 5.07 30.06
C GLU A 117 -19.00 4.40 29.16
N CYS A 118 -19.86 5.18 28.48
CA CYS A 118 -20.92 4.62 27.63
C CYS A 118 -20.40 3.90 26.37
N LEU A 119 -19.12 4.10 26.00
CA LEU A 119 -18.49 3.43 24.86
C LEU A 119 -17.70 2.16 25.25
N VAL A 120 -17.63 1.83 26.55
CA VAL A 120 -17.00 0.60 27.08
C VAL A 120 -17.75 -0.65 26.57
N GLY A 121 -17.00 -1.69 26.17
CA GLY A 121 -17.52 -2.99 25.73
C GLY A 121 -16.75 -3.59 24.56
N ASP A 122 -17.25 -4.67 23.95
CA ASP A 122 -16.69 -5.32 22.75
C ASP A 122 -17.67 -5.34 21.56
N GLY A 123 -17.23 -5.09 20.32
CA GLY A 123 -18.11 -5.17 19.14
C GLY A 123 -19.13 -4.03 18.97
N SER A 124 -20.14 -4.23 18.12
CA SER A 124 -21.29 -3.33 17.97
C SER A 124 -22.44 -3.84 18.85
N ASP A 125 -22.49 -3.41 20.11
CA ASP A 125 -23.58 -3.83 20.99
C ASP A 125 -24.93 -3.21 20.57
N SER A 126 -26.02 -3.77 21.10
CA SER A 126 -27.43 -3.69 20.67
C SER A 126 -28.05 -2.30 20.42
N LYS A 127 -29.35 -2.23 20.08
CA LYS A 127 -30.10 -1.00 19.77
C LYS A 127 -30.01 0.13 20.82
N ASP A 128 -29.57 -0.19 22.03
CA ASP A 128 -29.42 0.75 23.16
C ASP A 128 -27.95 0.98 23.55
N SER A 129 -26.99 0.47 22.77
CA SER A 129 -25.57 0.77 22.96
C SER A 129 -25.24 2.13 22.35
N ALA A 130 -24.42 2.91 23.04
CA ALA A 130 -23.81 4.10 22.46
C ALA A 130 -22.79 3.75 21.35
N ARG A 131 -22.58 2.49 20.98
CA ARG A 131 -21.52 2.07 20.06
C ARG A 131 -22.06 1.87 18.64
N GLY A 132 -21.17 1.75 17.66
CA GLY A 132 -21.53 1.61 16.25
C GLY A 132 -21.08 2.80 15.39
N ALA A 133 -21.95 3.27 14.49
CA ALA A 133 -21.58 4.27 13.48
C ALA A 133 -21.48 5.69 14.07
N TYR A 134 -20.33 6.32 13.82
CA TYR A 134 -20.03 7.69 14.21
C TYR A 134 -19.39 8.45 13.06
N ASN A 135 -19.39 9.78 13.12
CA ASN A 135 -18.55 10.63 12.32
C ASN A 135 -17.57 11.36 13.23
N ILE A 136 -16.30 11.41 12.84
CA ILE A 136 -15.39 12.44 13.33
C ILE A 136 -15.66 13.69 12.48
N SER A 137 -16.39 14.64 13.04
CA SER A 137 -16.73 15.90 12.39
C SER A 137 -15.67 16.94 12.72
N MET A 138 -14.90 17.35 11.70
CA MET A 138 -13.89 18.39 11.81
C MET A 138 -14.46 19.71 11.35
N HIS A 139 -14.56 20.65 12.28
CA HIS A 139 -14.99 22.01 12.06
C HIS A 139 -13.74 22.88 11.95
N GLN A 140 -13.59 23.56 10.82
CA GLN A 140 -12.43 24.38 10.53
C GLN A 140 -12.90 25.81 10.28
N SER A 141 -12.27 26.78 10.94
CA SER A 141 -12.35 28.19 10.58
C SER A 141 -10.99 28.64 10.08
N PHE A 142 -10.97 29.30 8.93
CA PHE A 142 -9.73 29.73 8.28
C PHE A 142 -9.98 30.93 7.39
N SER A 143 -8.93 31.70 7.12
CA SER A 143 -8.91 32.68 6.05
C SER A 143 -8.29 32.06 4.81
N TRP A 144 -8.83 32.38 3.64
CA TRP A 144 -8.23 32.07 2.34
C TRP A 144 -8.33 33.28 1.42
N ASN A 145 -7.17 33.75 0.97
CA ASN A 145 -7.04 34.96 0.15
C ASN A 145 -7.77 36.18 0.76
N GLY A 146 -7.70 36.32 2.09
CA GLY A 146 -8.31 37.41 2.86
C GLY A 146 -9.81 37.28 3.10
N THR A 147 -10.44 36.16 2.70
CA THR A 147 -11.85 35.86 2.99
C THR A 147 -11.93 34.75 4.03
N ASP A 148 -12.73 34.95 5.07
CA ASP A 148 -12.93 33.94 6.11
C ASP A 148 -13.99 32.92 5.71
N TYR A 149 -13.69 31.66 5.99
CA TYR A 149 -14.53 30.51 5.71
C TYR A 149 -14.68 29.65 6.95
N TYR A 150 -15.79 28.92 6.97
CA TYR A 150 -16.05 27.85 7.93
C TYR A 150 -16.55 26.62 7.21
N THR A 151 -15.94 25.48 7.50
CA THR A 151 -16.27 24.21 6.86
C THR A 151 -16.42 23.11 7.89
N VAL A 152 -17.35 22.19 7.61
CA VAL A 152 -17.50 20.95 8.36
C VAL A 152 -17.17 19.78 7.44
N PHE A 153 -16.27 18.91 7.88
CA PHE A 153 -15.91 17.68 7.20
C PHE A 153 -16.22 16.49 8.10
N ASP A 154 -16.96 15.51 7.59
CA ASP A 154 -17.33 14.31 8.34
C ASP A 154 -16.50 13.11 7.87
N LEU A 155 -15.78 12.48 8.79
CA LEU A 155 -15.10 11.20 8.55
C LEU A 155 -15.88 10.06 9.21
N PRO A 156 -16.56 9.19 8.46
CA PRO A 156 -17.30 8.08 9.04
C PRO A 156 -16.33 7.07 9.67
N ILE A 157 -16.62 6.70 10.92
CA ILE A 157 -15.95 5.66 11.68
C ILE A 157 -16.98 4.71 12.31
N SER A 158 -16.51 3.56 12.78
CA SER A 158 -17.34 2.63 13.56
C SER A 158 -16.61 2.25 14.85
N VAL A 159 -17.26 2.42 15.99
CA VAL A 159 -16.73 2.04 17.30
C VAL A 159 -17.10 0.59 17.56
N THR A 160 -16.22 -0.33 17.16
CA THR A 160 -16.41 -1.80 17.31
C THR A 160 -15.27 -2.50 18.04
N ASN A 161 -14.18 -1.80 18.32
CA ASN A 161 -13.03 -2.34 19.04
C ASN A 161 -13.37 -2.53 20.52
N SER A 162 -12.73 -3.49 21.17
CA SER A 162 -12.79 -3.67 22.62
C SER A 162 -12.32 -2.42 23.35
N ILE A 163 -13.15 -1.90 24.26
CA ILE A 163 -12.85 -0.77 25.15
C ILE A 163 -13.04 -1.30 26.57
N PRO A 164 -11.96 -1.49 27.36
CA PRO A 164 -12.05 -2.08 28.69
C PRO A 164 -12.67 -1.12 29.70
N LYS A 165 -13.38 -1.67 30.68
CA LYS A 165 -13.88 -0.87 31.82
C LYS A 165 -12.70 -0.35 32.64
N ASP A 166 -12.75 0.93 33.00
CA ASP A 166 -11.76 1.60 33.83
C ASP A 166 -12.45 2.70 34.66
N ASP A 167 -12.09 2.85 35.93
CA ASP A 167 -12.68 3.80 36.87
C ASP A 167 -12.24 5.26 36.61
N ASP A 168 -11.21 5.48 35.78
CA ASP A 168 -10.72 6.80 35.37
C ASP A 168 -11.45 7.36 34.12
N ARG A 169 -12.39 6.59 33.55
CA ARG A 169 -13.23 7.04 32.42
C ARG A 169 -14.29 8.04 32.88
N VAL A 170 -14.59 9.00 32.03
CA VAL A 170 -15.56 10.06 32.33
C VAL A 170 -16.96 9.63 31.90
N ASP A 171 -17.95 10.00 32.71
CA ASP A 171 -19.38 9.84 32.39
C ASP A 171 -19.72 10.59 31.09
N CYS A 172 -20.44 9.93 30.18
CA CYS A 172 -20.82 10.50 28.89
C CYS A 172 -21.68 11.75 29.02
N ASP A 173 -22.53 11.85 30.05
CA ASP A 173 -23.40 13.01 30.28
C ASP A 173 -22.59 14.29 30.53
N LEU A 174 -21.32 14.15 30.98
CA LEU A 174 -20.42 15.28 31.23
C LEU A 174 -19.68 15.76 29.97
N LEU A 175 -19.68 14.96 28.91
CA LEU A 175 -19.00 15.24 27.65
C LEU A 175 -19.96 15.53 26.49
N GLU A 176 -21.24 15.23 26.68
CA GLU A 176 -22.25 15.30 25.64
C GLU A 176 -22.70 16.75 25.37
N ASN A 177 -22.64 17.11 24.09
CA ASN A 177 -23.17 18.35 23.57
C ASN A 177 -24.63 18.17 23.16
N LYS A 178 -25.39 19.27 23.18
CA LYS A 178 -26.73 19.30 22.60
C LYS A 178 -26.68 18.94 21.11
N LEU A 179 -27.44 17.92 20.70
CA LEU A 179 -27.63 17.56 19.29
C LEU A 179 -28.41 18.68 18.57
N LEU A 180 -27.92 19.04 17.39
CA LEU A 180 -28.62 19.94 16.47
C LEU A 180 -29.67 19.15 15.69
N SER A 181 -30.81 19.77 15.40
CA SER A 181 -31.84 19.15 14.56
C SER A 181 -31.40 19.08 13.09
N ALA A 182 -31.94 18.12 12.34
CA ALA A 182 -31.67 17.98 10.91
C ALA A 182 -32.03 19.25 10.10
N ALA A 183 -33.02 20.03 10.57
CA ALA A 183 -33.40 21.31 9.97
C ALA A 183 -32.33 22.40 10.19
N GLU A 184 -31.76 22.47 11.40
CA GLU A 184 -30.66 23.40 11.72
C GLU A 184 -29.36 23.05 10.96
N ILE A 185 -29.14 21.78 10.63
CA ILE A 185 -28.01 21.32 9.80
C ILE A 185 -28.24 21.65 8.31
N GLY A 186 -29.51 21.66 7.86
CA GLY A 186 -29.89 21.84 6.45
C GLY A 186 -29.86 23.28 5.91
N GLU A 187 -30.01 24.29 6.77
CA GLU A 187 -30.00 25.71 6.37
C GLU A 187 -28.60 26.25 5.97
N SER A 188 -27.56 25.41 6.04
CA SER A 188 -26.13 25.76 5.91
C SER A 188 -25.46 25.04 4.72
N SER A 189 -26.07 25.10 3.54
CA SER A 189 -25.55 24.43 2.34
C SER A 189 -25.17 25.42 1.25
N ASP A 190 -23.88 25.73 1.20
CA ASP A 190 -23.23 26.39 0.07
C ASP A 190 -22.01 25.56 -0.33
N THR A 191 -21.48 25.78 -1.53
CA THR A 191 -20.26 25.12 -2.02
C THR A 191 -19.11 26.11 -2.08
N LEU A 192 -17.92 25.70 -1.62
CA LEU A 192 -16.72 26.51 -1.78
C LEU A 192 -16.44 26.78 -3.28
N PRO A 193 -15.90 27.96 -3.64
CA PRO A 193 -15.66 28.34 -5.04
C PRO A 193 -14.55 27.53 -5.73
N GLY A 194 -13.88 26.61 -5.05
CA GLY A 194 -12.89 25.69 -5.62
C GLY A 194 -12.07 24.93 -4.58
N GLN A 195 -11.17 24.06 -5.05
CA GLN A 195 -10.11 23.47 -4.23
C GLN A 195 -8.96 24.47 -4.07
N PRO A 196 -8.66 24.96 -2.86
CA PRO A 196 -7.70 26.05 -2.62
C PRO A 196 -6.24 25.69 -2.90
N TRP A 197 -5.92 24.40 -2.95
CA TRP A 197 -4.53 23.91 -2.88
C TRP A 197 -4.05 23.15 -4.11
N VAL A 198 -4.96 22.92 -5.07
CA VAL A 198 -4.69 22.28 -6.36
C VAL A 198 -4.60 23.39 -7.42
N GLU A 199 -3.40 23.70 -7.89
CA GLU A 199 -3.27 24.49 -9.11
C GLU A 199 -3.60 23.58 -10.31
N GLY A 200 -4.77 23.80 -10.90
CA GLY A 200 -5.14 23.25 -12.20
C GLY A 200 -6.40 22.38 -12.22
N GLY A 201 -7.55 23.00 -12.57
CA GLY A 201 -8.54 22.37 -13.45
C GLY A 201 -9.57 21.41 -12.84
N ALA A 202 -10.20 21.74 -11.71
CA ALA A 202 -11.49 21.14 -11.34
C ALA A 202 -12.60 22.20 -11.48
N SER A 203 -13.17 22.31 -12.68
CA SER A 203 -14.39 23.10 -12.89
C SER A 203 -15.58 22.26 -12.45
N THR A 204 -16.28 22.68 -11.40
CA THR A 204 -17.56 22.12 -10.96
C THR A 204 -18.68 22.65 -11.86
N THR A 205 -18.85 22.05 -13.04
CA THR A 205 -20.11 22.22 -13.79
C THR A 205 -21.17 21.30 -13.22
N VAL A 206 -22.07 21.88 -12.44
CA VAL A 206 -23.35 21.28 -12.04
C VAL A 206 -24.16 21.01 -13.31
N SER A 207 -24.43 19.73 -13.58
CA SER A 207 -25.30 19.31 -14.69
C SER A 207 -26.73 19.21 -14.17
N SER A 208 -27.57 20.20 -14.48
CA SER A 208 -29.03 20.01 -14.50
C SER A 208 -29.43 19.45 -15.87
N PRO A 209 -30.47 18.60 -15.95
CA PRO A 209 -30.84 17.91 -17.17
C PRO A 209 -31.73 18.80 -18.03
N ASP A 210 -31.26 19.21 -19.21
CA ASP A 210 -32.09 19.26 -20.43
C ASP A 210 -31.31 19.72 -21.67
N ALA A 211 -31.80 19.26 -22.82
CA ALA A 211 -31.56 19.71 -24.20
C ALA A 211 -30.41 19.09 -25.04
N THR A 212 -30.86 18.16 -25.87
CA THR A 212 -30.51 17.80 -27.26
C THR A 212 -29.50 18.63 -28.09
N GLN A 213 -28.77 17.87 -28.92
CA GLN A 213 -28.27 18.14 -30.29
C GLN A 213 -26.84 18.69 -30.53
N THR A 214 -26.04 17.78 -31.13
CA THR A 214 -25.13 17.92 -32.29
C THR A 214 -23.95 18.88 -32.21
N GLY A 215 -22.75 18.30 -32.33
CA GLY A 215 -21.51 19.01 -32.66
C GLY A 215 -20.30 18.09 -32.66
N THR A 216 -19.96 17.55 -33.82
CA THR A 216 -18.75 16.79 -34.10
C THR A 216 -17.49 17.58 -33.76
N GLY A 217 -16.67 17.08 -32.84
CA GLY A 217 -15.36 17.62 -32.51
C GLY A 217 -14.46 16.50 -32.00
N SER A 218 -13.54 16.07 -32.86
CA SER A 218 -12.52 15.05 -32.59
C SER A 218 -11.69 15.38 -31.34
N ARG A 219 -11.94 14.66 -30.24
CA ARG A 219 -11.01 14.53 -29.11
C ARG A 219 -10.52 13.10 -29.05
N SER A 220 -9.23 12.94 -29.27
CA SER A 220 -8.46 11.72 -29.06
C SER A 220 -8.60 11.27 -27.61
N HIS A 221 -9.42 10.25 -27.39
CA HIS A 221 -9.48 9.51 -26.13
C HIS A 221 -8.10 8.91 -25.82
N LEU A 222 -7.46 9.33 -24.72
CA LEU A 222 -6.59 8.42 -23.97
C LEU A 222 -7.52 7.37 -23.37
N GLY A 223 -7.78 6.31 -24.15
CA GLY A 223 -8.58 5.19 -23.71
C GLY A 223 -7.78 4.41 -22.67
N PHE A 224 -8.09 4.60 -21.38
CA PHE A 224 -7.84 3.57 -20.39
C PHE A 224 -8.72 2.37 -20.77
N LYS A 225 -8.16 1.48 -21.60
CA LYS A 225 -8.72 0.16 -21.87
C LYS A 225 -8.40 -0.72 -20.64
N ARG A 226 -9.44 -1.38 -20.15
CA ARG A 226 -9.55 -2.24 -18.95
C ARG A 226 -8.23 -2.61 -18.24
N VAL A 227 -8.00 -2.00 -17.07
CA VAL A 227 -6.90 -2.37 -16.18
C VAL A 227 -7.31 -3.48 -15.20
N ALA A 228 -6.85 -4.69 -15.54
CA ALA A 228 -6.33 -5.77 -14.67
C ALA A 228 -7.22 -6.93 -14.21
N GLY A 229 -6.69 -8.14 -14.45
CA GLY A 229 -6.78 -9.23 -13.49
C GLY A 229 -5.65 -9.05 -12.49
N LEU A 230 -5.96 -8.52 -11.32
CA LEU A 230 -5.08 -8.41 -10.17
C LEU A 230 -4.90 -9.79 -9.53
N VAL A 231 -3.70 -10.38 -9.63
CA VAL A 231 -3.40 -11.72 -9.09
C VAL A 231 -2.44 -11.56 -7.93
N ILE A 232 -2.99 -11.67 -6.73
CA ILE A 232 -2.28 -11.54 -5.47
C ILE A 232 -2.04 -12.95 -4.93
N ALA A 233 -0.82 -13.48 -5.08
CA ALA A 233 -0.42 -14.68 -4.36
C ALA A 233 0.16 -14.26 -3.01
N THR A 234 -0.66 -14.14 -1.96
CA THR A 234 -0.21 -13.79 -0.62
C THR A 234 -0.05 -15.03 0.25
N THR A 235 1.18 -15.30 0.68
CA THR A 235 1.47 -16.04 1.91
C THR A 235 1.65 -15.00 3.03
N ALA A 236 0.55 -14.42 3.52
CA ALA A 236 0.64 -13.30 4.46
C ALA A 236 0.83 -13.76 5.92
N ILE A 237 1.62 -12.96 6.66
CA ILE A 237 1.73 -12.98 8.12
C ILE A 237 0.93 -11.79 8.67
N LEU A 238 0.17 -12.02 9.73
CA LEU A 238 -0.95 -11.25 10.29
C LEU A 238 -0.80 -9.73 10.44
N HIS A 239 0.40 -9.16 10.51
CA HIS A 239 0.59 -7.79 11.01
C HIS A 239 0.20 -6.67 10.03
N PHE A 240 -0.05 -6.94 8.74
CA PHE A 240 -0.20 -5.89 7.72
C PHE A 240 -1.43 -5.99 6.82
N LEU A 241 -2.28 -7.01 6.99
CA LEU A 241 -3.47 -7.21 6.15
C LEU A 241 -4.44 -6.03 6.20
N GLY A 242 -4.61 -5.34 7.34
CA GLY A 242 -5.53 -4.19 7.42
C GLY A 242 -5.14 -3.02 6.51
N HIS A 243 -3.87 -2.59 6.57
CA HIS A 243 -3.36 -1.53 5.69
C HIS A 243 -3.34 -1.96 4.23
N TRP A 244 -2.95 -3.20 3.97
CA TRP A 244 -2.87 -3.77 2.63
C TRP A 244 -4.26 -3.89 1.98
N SER A 245 -5.26 -4.39 2.71
CA SER A 245 -6.66 -4.48 2.26
C SER A 245 -7.25 -3.10 1.97
N LYS A 246 -6.97 -2.10 2.82
CA LYS A 246 -7.40 -0.71 2.57
C LYS A 246 -6.76 -0.12 1.32
N ALA A 247 -5.46 -0.31 1.13
CA ALA A 247 -4.76 0.17 -0.07
C ALA A 247 -5.30 -0.51 -1.34
N LEU A 248 -5.61 -1.80 -1.25
CA LEU A 248 -6.22 -2.58 -2.31
C LEU A 248 -7.62 -2.06 -2.67
N THR A 249 -8.52 -1.87 -1.71
CA THR A 249 -9.87 -1.35 -1.99
C THR A 249 -9.83 0.06 -2.57
N GLN A 250 -8.94 0.93 -2.07
CA GLN A 250 -8.70 2.26 -2.64
C GLN A 250 -8.18 2.21 -4.09
N LEU A 251 -7.28 1.27 -4.38
CA LEU A 251 -6.80 1.04 -5.74
C LEU A 251 -7.95 0.63 -6.66
N VAL A 252 -8.77 -0.32 -6.23
CA VAL A 252 -9.91 -0.81 -7.01
C VAL A 252 -10.91 0.30 -7.30
N LEU A 253 -11.21 1.15 -6.32
CA LEU A 253 -12.05 2.34 -6.54
C LEU A 253 -11.46 3.27 -7.59
N LYS A 254 -10.14 3.48 -7.56
CA LYS A 254 -9.45 4.37 -8.51
C LYS A 254 -9.36 3.81 -9.93
N LEU A 255 -9.28 2.48 -10.07
CA LEU A 255 -9.25 1.79 -11.37
C LEU A 255 -10.65 1.52 -11.94
N GLY A 256 -11.69 1.57 -11.10
CA GLY A 256 -13.04 1.13 -11.43
C GLY A 256 -13.21 -0.37 -11.12
N PRO A 257 -14.16 -0.75 -10.22
CA PRO A 257 -14.43 -2.15 -9.87
C PRO A 257 -14.67 -3.08 -11.06
N GLU A 258 -15.24 -2.56 -12.15
CA GLU A 258 -15.55 -3.28 -13.38
C GLU A 258 -14.32 -3.57 -14.25
N ASN A 259 -13.22 -2.85 -14.03
CA ASN A 259 -11.98 -3.03 -14.76
C ASN A 259 -11.05 -4.05 -14.07
N VAL A 260 -11.31 -4.36 -12.80
CA VAL A 260 -10.45 -5.17 -11.95
C VAL A 260 -11.05 -6.55 -11.65
N PHE A 261 -10.26 -7.61 -11.75
CA PHE A 261 -10.57 -8.93 -11.18
C PHE A 261 -9.54 -9.28 -10.11
N ILE A 262 -9.93 -9.75 -8.93
CA ILE A 262 -8.99 -10.09 -7.85
C ILE A 262 -8.84 -11.61 -7.70
N SER A 263 -7.62 -12.13 -7.76
CA SER A 263 -7.32 -13.53 -7.49
C SER A 263 -6.37 -13.66 -6.31
N ILE A 264 -6.83 -14.25 -5.21
CA ILE A 264 -6.01 -14.54 -4.03
C ILE A 264 -5.96 -16.03 -3.78
N TYR A 265 -4.76 -16.57 -3.60
CA TYR A 265 -4.56 -17.94 -3.13
C TYR A 265 -3.74 -17.91 -1.85
N GLU A 266 -4.38 -18.24 -0.72
CA GLU A 266 -3.73 -18.32 0.58
C GLU A 266 -3.53 -19.80 0.96
N SER A 267 -2.30 -20.12 1.37
CA SER A 267 -1.93 -21.41 1.93
C SER A 267 -0.72 -21.26 2.85
N GLY A 268 -0.55 -22.19 3.78
CA GLY A 268 0.64 -22.26 4.62
C GLY A 268 0.63 -21.33 5.84
N SER A 269 -0.37 -20.44 6.00
CA SER A 269 -0.44 -19.59 7.19
C SER A 269 -0.90 -20.37 8.43
N TYR A 270 -0.32 -20.02 9.58
CA TYR A 270 -0.71 -20.52 10.91
C TYR A 270 -1.51 -19.49 11.71
N ASP A 271 -1.69 -18.31 11.14
CA ASP A 271 -2.33 -17.17 11.78
C ASP A 271 -3.72 -16.91 11.19
N ASN A 272 -4.40 -15.90 11.73
CA ASN A 272 -5.71 -15.44 11.26
C ASN A 272 -5.71 -14.72 9.89
N THR A 273 -4.72 -14.93 9.01
CA THR A 273 -4.74 -14.40 7.64
C THR A 273 -6.01 -14.81 6.89
N LYS A 274 -6.45 -16.06 7.08
CA LYS A 274 -7.73 -16.58 6.54
C LYS A 274 -8.94 -15.77 7.02
N GLY A 275 -8.94 -15.28 8.25
CA GLY A 275 -10.00 -14.41 8.78
C GLY A 275 -10.00 -13.06 8.08
N ALA A 276 -8.85 -12.39 8.03
CA ALA A 276 -8.70 -11.09 7.38
C ALA A 276 -9.04 -11.13 5.87
N LEU A 277 -8.74 -12.23 5.19
CA LEU A 277 -9.12 -12.41 3.79
C LEU A 277 -10.62 -12.61 3.59
N ARG A 278 -11.36 -13.16 4.57
CA ARG A 278 -12.84 -13.20 4.51
C ARG A 278 -13.44 -11.81 4.69
N GLU A 279 -12.87 -10.99 5.56
CA GLU A 279 -13.30 -9.59 5.71
C GLU A 279 -13.08 -8.81 4.41
N LEU A 280 -11.92 -8.96 3.78
CA LEU A 280 -11.65 -8.40 2.46
C LEU A 280 -12.61 -8.94 1.40
N ASP A 281 -12.94 -10.23 1.43
CA ASP A 281 -13.90 -10.83 0.51
C ASP A 281 -15.27 -10.13 0.60
N TRP A 282 -15.78 -9.89 1.82
CA TRP A 282 -17.04 -9.16 2.01
C TRP A 282 -16.99 -7.71 1.51
N GLU A 283 -15.88 -7.00 1.76
CA GLU A 283 -15.70 -5.63 1.27
C GLU A 283 -15.69 -5.55 -0.25
N LEU A 284 -14.97 -6.47 -0.90
CA LEU A 284 -14.93 -6.55 -2.36
C LEU A 284 -16.29 -6.96 -2.94
N GLU A 285 -17.10 -7.76 -2.23
CA GLU A 285 -18.48 -8.09 -2.64
C GLU A 285 -19.36 -6.85 -2.66
N ARG A 286 -19.30 -6.06 -1.58
CA ARG A 286 -20.05 -4.81 -1.45
C ARG A 286 -19.69 -3.83 -2.57
N MET A 287 -18.42 -3.83 -2.98
CA MET A 287 -17.90 -3.03 -4.10
C MET A 287 -18.21 -3.64 -5.47
N ARG A 288 -18.83 -4.82 -5.54
CA ARG A 288 -19.15 -5.58 -6.78
C ARG A 288 -17.91 -5.89 -7.62
N VAL A 289 -16.79 -6.19 -6.96
CA VAL A 289 -15.52 -6.50 -7.61
C VAL A 289 -15.49 -8.00 -7.93
N PRO A 290 -15.36 -8.40 -9.20
CA PRO A 290 -15.14 -9.80 -9.57
C PRO A 290 -13.88 -10.36 -8.90
N ARG A 291 -13.98 -11.53 -8.27
CA ARG A 291 -12.83 -12.13 -7.59
C ARG A 291 -12.90 -13.64 -7.39
N ASN A 292 -11.76 -14.22 -7.06
CA ASN A 292 -11.60 -15.56 -6.53
C ASN A 292 -10.62 -15.51 -5.35
N ILE A 293 -11.08 -15.79 -4.13
CA ILE A 293 -10.25 -15.88 -2.93
C ILE A 293 -10.30 -17.32 -2.44
N THR A 294 -9.21 -18.06 -2.68
CA THR A 294 -9.07 -19.45 -2.26
C THR A 294 -8.29 -19.52 -0.94
N LEU A 295 -8.93 -20.06 0.10
CA LEU A 295 -8.34 -20.26 1.43
C LEU A 295 -8.04 -21.74 1.65
N SER A 296 -6.78 -22.15 1.45
CA SER A 296 -6.39 -23.55 1.58
C SER A 296 -6.27 -23.97 3.05
N PRO A 297 -6.82 -25.14 3.45
CA PRO A 297 -6.59 -25.66 4.79
C PRO A 297 -5.16 -26.19 5.00
N VAL A 298 -4.41 -26.40 3.92
CA VAL A 298 -3.07 -27.00 3.93
C VAL A 298 -2.04 -26.04 4.53
N THR A 299 -1.33 -26.50 5.56
CA THR A 299 -0.21 -25.79 6.20
C THR A 299 1.13 -26.21 5.59
N HIS A 300 2.22 -25.48 5.90
CA HIS A 300 3.57 -25.93 5.50
C HIS A 300 3.94 -27.29 6.11
N GLU A 301 3.48 -27.57 7.33
CA GLU A 301 3.68 -28.87 7.97
C GLU A 301 3.01 -29.99 7.15
N ASP A 302 1.79 -29.76 6.68
CA ASP A 302 1.09 -30.73 5.83
C ASP A 302 1.86 -30.97 4.52
N GLU A 303 2.37 -29.92 3.87
CA GLU A 303 3.20 -30.03 2.65
C GLU A 303 4.50 -30.82 2.88
N ILE A 304 5.15 -30.61 4.03
CA ILE A 304 6.42 -31.26 4.38
C ILE A 304 6.22 -32.73 4.81
N THR A 305 5.07 -33.06 5.40
CA THR A 305 4.77 -34.43 5.89
C THR A 305 4.25 -35.37 4.81
N VAL A 306 3.81 -34.83 3.66
CA VAL A 306 3.46 -35.64 2.48
C VAL A 306 4.67 -36.49 2.07
N PRO A 307 4.48 -37.80 1.76
CA PRO A 307 5.58 -38.65 1.30
C PRO A 307 6.32 -38.04 0.11
N ALA A 308 7.66 -37.96 0.19
CA ALA A 308 8.55 -37.39 -0.83
C ALA A 308 8.53 -38.16 -2.16
N ARG A 309 7.42 -38.06 -2.88
CA ARG A 309 7.12 -38.69 -4.16
C ARG A 309 6.96 -37.61 -5.22
N GLY A 310 7.57 -37.82 -6.38
CA GLY A 310 7.51 -36.87 -7.49
C GLY A 310 8.58 -35.78 -7.42
N GLU A 311 8.36 -34.71 -8.18
CA GLU A 311 9.27 -33.58 -8.35
C GLU A 311 9.20 -32.60 -7.17
N GLY A 312 10.21 -31.76 -7.03
CA GLY A 312 10.30 -30.70 -6.02
C GLY A 312 10.95 -31.15 -4.71
N TRP A 313 11.58 -32.32 -4.66
CA TRP A 313 12.25 -32.83 -3.46
C TRP A 313 13.74 -32.95 -3.67
N ILE A 314 14.52 -32.53 -2.68
CA ILE A 314 15.99 -32.60 -2.73
C ILE A 314 16.56 -33.40 -1.57
N ARG A 315 17.69 -34.07 -1.79
CA ARG A 315 18.43 -34.73 -0.72
C ARG A 315 19.41 -33.72 -0.09
N THR A 316 19.22 -33.45 1.18
CA THR A 316 20.05 -32.53 1.96
C THR A 316 21.29 -33.23 2.53
N PRO A 317 22.32 -32.50 3.01
CA PRO A 317 23.56 -33.07 3.55
C PRO A 317 23.35 -34.00 4.75
N ASP A 318 22.26 -33.80 5.51
CA ASP A 318 21.82 -34.68 6.59
C ASP A 318 21.24 -36.03 6.09
N GLY A 319 21.23 -36.25 4.78
CA GLY A 319 20.77 -37.46 4.12
C GLY A 319 19.26 -37.56 3.92
N LYS A 320 18.47 -36.61 4.44
CA LYS A 320 17.00 -36.62 4.34
C LYS A 320 16.54 -36.06 3.00
N LYS A 321 15.34 -36.45 2.56
CA LYS A 321 14.63 -35.79 1.45
C LYS A 321 13.76 -34.69 2.02
N GLN A 322 13.88 -33.48 1.48
CA GLN A 322 13.16 -32.31 1.94
C GLN A 322 12.56 -31.55 0.76
N LEU A 323 11.38 -30.95 0.98
CA LEU A 323 10.64 -30.24 -0.05
C LEU A 323 11.35 -28.93 -0.37
N ARG A 324 11.56 -28.67 -1.66
CA ARG A 324 12.22 -27.44 -2.14
C ARG A 324 11.26 -26.26 -2.08
N ARG A 325 11.77 -25.11 -1.66
CA ARG A 325 10.99 -23.87 -1.51
C ARG A 325 10.48 -23.35 -2.87
N ILE A 326 11.35 -23.27 -3.87
CA ILE A 326 11.02 -22.58 -5.12
C ILE A 326 9.96 -23.31 -5.95
N PRO A 327 10.03 -24.64 -6.18
CA PRO A 327 8.97 -25.37 -6.85
C PRO A 327 7.62 -25.24 -6.13
N TYR A 328 7.61 -25.21 -4.80
CA TYR A 328 6.42 -24.92 -4.00
C TYR A 328 5.84 -23.53 -4.30
N LEU A 329 6.65 -22.46 -4.22
CA LEU A 329 6.19 -21.10 -4.52
C LEU A 329 5.69 -20.96 -5.96
N ALA A 330 6.41 -21.53 -6.93
CA ALA A 330 5.99 -21.54 -8.33
C ALA A 330 4.63 -22.21 -8.52
N ARG A 331 4.38 -23.34 -7.84
CA ARG A 331 3.07 -24.01 -7.86
C ARG A 331 1.97 -23.10 -7.33
N ILE A 332 2.17 -22.47 -6.18
CA ILE A 332 1.16 -21.57 -5.58
C ILE A 332 0.85 -20.37 -6.48
N ARG A 333 1.87 -19.74 -7.07
CA ARG A 333 1.66 -18.63 -8.04
C ARG A 333 0.91 -19.08 -9.30
N ASN A 334 1.15 -20.31 -9.76
CA ASN A 334 0.39 -20.86 -10.89
C ASN A 334 -1.07 -21.17 -10.51
N LEU A 335 -1.35 -21.55 -9.27
CA LEU A 335 -2.72 -21.74 -8.77
C LEU A 335 -3.48 -20.41 -8.73
N SER A 336 -2.86 -19.34 -8.24
CA SER A 336 -3.48 -18.01 -8.24
C SER A 336 -3.74 -17.45 -9.65
N LEU A 337 -3.05 -17.97 -10.68
CA LEU A 337 -3.28 -17.62 -12.09
C LEU A 337 -4.37 -18.46 -12.78
N GLN A 338 -4.92 -19.50 -12.15
CA GLN A 338 -5.97 -20.32 -12.77
C GLN A 338 -7.20 -19.49 -13.19
N PRO A 339 -7.75 -18.57 -12.36
CA PRO A 339 -8.93 -17.79 -12.74
C PRO A 339 -8.72 -16.96 -14.01
N LEU A 340 -7.50 -16.46 -14.25
CA LEU A 340 -7.18 -15.72 -15.47
C LEU A 340 -7.39 -16.59 -16.72
N ARG A 341 -6.98 -17.86 -16.68
CA ARG A 341 -7.14 -18.79 -17.81
C ARG A 341 -8.59 -19.20 -17.99
N ASP A 342 -9.30 -19.45 -16.89
CA ASP A 342 -10.71 -19.82 -16.93
C ASP A 342 -11.55 -18.68 -17.51
N LEU A 343 -11.26 -17.44 -17.13
CA LEU A 343 -11.91 -16.24 -17.68
C LEU A 343 -11.56 -16.04 -19.16
N ALA A 344 -10.31 -16.22 -19.55
CA ALA A 344 -9.88 -16.13 -20.95
C ALA A 344 -10.61 -17.17 -21.82
N SER A 345 -10.85 -18.38 -21.31
CA SER A 345 -11.64 -19.41 -22.02
C SER A 345 -13.10 -19.01 -22.26
N LYS A 346 -13.62 -18.10 -21.43
CA LYS A 346 -14.97 -17.51 -21.53
C LYS A 346 -14.98 -16.19 -22.32
N GLY A 347 -13.87 -15.82 -22.95
CA GLY A 347 -13.73 -14.56 -23.71
C GLY A 347 -13.48 -13.31 -22.85
N ILE A 348 -13.28 -13.46 -21.54
CA ILE A 348 -12.94 -12.35 -20.64
C ILE A 348 -11.41 -12.27 -20.53
N THR A 349 -10.85 -11.18 -21.04
CA THR A 349 -9.40 -10.95 -21.08
C THR A 349 -9.04 -9.64 -20.40
N PHE A 350 -7.77 -9.52 -20.02
CA PHE A 350 -7.21 -8.36 -19.34
C PHE A 350 -5.92 -7.94 -20.04
N ASP A 351 -5.55 -6.66 -19.95
CA ASP A 351 -4.34 -6.14 -20.59
C ASP A 351 -3.09 -6.41 -19.75
N LYS A 352 -3.21 -6.27 -18.43
CA LYS A 352 -2.10 -6.40 -17.47
C LYS A 352 -2.47 -7.31 -16.31
N ILE A 353 -1.45 -7.92 -15.71
CA ILE A 353 -1.50 -8.61 -14.42
C ILE A 353 -0.63 -7.81 -13.46
N LEU A 354 -1.16 -7.49 -12.28
CA LEU A 354 -0.39 -6.94 -11.17
C LEU A 354 -0.21 -8.04 -10.12
N PHE A 355 1.04 -8.31 -9.76
CA PHE A 355 1.42 -9.18 -8.66
C PHE A 355 1.80 -8.33 -7.45
N LEU A 356 1.17 -8.59 -6.31
CA LEU A 356 1.45 -7.92 -5.04
C LEU A 356 1.92 -8.93 -4.00
N ASN A 357 3.04 -8.64 -3.36
CA ASN A 357 3.42 -9.28 -2.10
C ASN A 357 2.70 -8.61 -0.92
N ASP A 358 3.04 -9.02 0.31
CA ASP A 358 2.65 -8.46 1.60
C ASP A 358 3.39 -7.14 1.94
N VAL A 359 3.47 -6.23 0.97
CA VAL A 359 4.14 -4.94 1.11
C VAL A 359 3.14 -3.81 1.40
N VAL A 360 3.58 -2.77 2.09
CA VAL A 360 2.85 -1.50 2.20
C VAL A 360 3.00 -0.73 0.89
N PHE A 361 1.88 -0.38 0.27
CA PHE A 361 1.81 0.38 -0.99
C PHE A 361 0.63 1.37 -0.98
N THR A 362 0.64 2.32 -1.90
CA THR A 362 -0.48 3.22 -2.17
C THR A 362 -1.03 3.02 -3.60
N PRO A 363 -2.27 3.43 -3.89
CA PRO A 363 -2.80 3.39 -5.26
C PRO A 363 -1.92 4.15 -6.27
N ASN A 364 -1.26 5.22 -5.83
CA ASN A 364 -0.37 6.00 -6.68
C ASN A 364 0.92 5.25 -7.05
N ASP A 365 1.44 4.40 -6.16
CA ASP A 365 2.58 3.53 -6.45
C ASP A 365 2.25 2.55 -7.57
N VAL A 366 1.06 1.97 -7.54
CA VAL A 366 0.57 1.06 -8.59
C VAL A 366 0.37 1.80 -9.91
N LEU A 367 -0.25 2.98 -9.91
CA LEU A 367 -0.45 3.75 -11.14
C LEU A 367 0.89 4.15 -11.77
N ARG A 368 1.86 4.60 -10.97
CA ARG A 368 3.22 4.89 -11.45
C ARG A 368 3.93 3.63 -11.97
N LEU A 369 3.71 2.48 -11.34
CA LEU A 369 4.28 1.21 -11.82
C LEU A 369 3.68 0.83 -13.17
N LEU A 370 2.36 0.93 -13.31
CA LEU A 370 1.66 0.60 -14.54
C LEU A 370 2.08 1.50 -15.70
N ASP A 371 2.38 2.77 -15.41
CA ASP A 371 2.85 3.81 -16.34
C ASP A 371 4.37 3.77 -16.61
N THR A 372 5.10 2.83 -16.02
CA THR A 372 6.55 2.69 -16.27
C THR A 372 6.80 2.57 -17.77
N ASN A 373 7.74 3.36 -18.30
CA ASN A 373 8.08 3.36 -19.74
C ASN A 373 6.84 3.55 -20.63
N ASP A 374 5.99 4.53 -20.29
CA ASP A 374 4.74 4.86 -20.99
C ASP A 374 3.77 3.67 -21.10
N GLY A 375 3.84 2.72 -20.16
CA GLY A 375 3.04 1.50 -20.15
C GLY A 375 3.58 0.36 -21.04
N GLU A 376 4.68 0.58 -21.76
CA GLU A 376 5.28 -0.37 -22.70
C GLU A 376 6.45 -1.13 -22.08
N TYR A 377 6.21 -2.35 -21.61
CA TYR A 377 7.22 -3.24 -21.03
C TYR A 377 6.78 -4.71 -21.07
N GLY A 378 7.75 -5.61 -21.00
CA GLY A 378 7.55 -7.03 -20.73
C GLY A 378 7.27 -7.29 -19.25
N ALA A 379 7.94 -6.52 -18.37
CA ALA A 379 7.62 -6.43 -16.94
C ALA A 379 8.12 -5.11 -16.33
N ALA A 380 7.40 -4.60 -15.32
CA ALA A 380 7.80 -3.44 -14.53
C ALA A 380 7.72 -3.78 -13.04
N CYS A 381 8.76 -3.50 -12.26
CA CYS A 381 8.81 -3.83 -10.82
C CYS A 381 9.10 -2.60 -9.93
N SER A 382 8.62 -2.65 -8.68
CA SER A 382 9.00 -1.69 -7.63
C SER A 382 10.37 -1.98 -7.03
N LEU A 383 10.83 -1.15 -6.08
CA LEU A 383 11.93 -1.44 -5.16
C LEU A 383 11.38 -1.75 -3.76
N ASP A 384 11.84 -2.82 -3.12
CA ASP A 384 11.37 -3.24 -1.80
C ASP A 384 12.37 -3.05 -0.67
N PHE A 385 11.86 -2.71 0.51
CA PHE A 385 12.69 -2.49 1.68
C PHE A 385 12.11 -3.18 2.92
N SER A 386 12.93 -4.03 3.54
CA SER A 386 12.67 -4.56 4.89
C SER A 386 13.38 -3.73 5.95
N LYS A 387 14.67 -3.42 5.74
CA LYS A 387 15.50 -2.60 6.63
C LYS A 387 16.20 -1.48 5.84
N PRO A 388 15.50 -0.37 5.54
CA PRO A 388 16.10 0.79 4.86
C PRO A 388 17.39 1.25 5.56
N PRO A 389 18.42 1.69 4.81
CA PRO A 389 18.42 2.00 3.38
C PRO A 389 18.73 0.79 2.46
N SER A 390 18.89 -0.42 3.01
CA SER A 390 19.15 -1.61 2.22
C SER A 390 17.85 -2.14 1.57
N PHE A 391 17.87 -2.34 0.26
CA PHE A 391 16.75 -3.04 -0.41
C PHE A 391 16.80 -4.53 -0.09
N TYR A 392 15.64 -5.19 -0.15
CA TYR A 392 15.47 -6.55 0.35
C TYR A 392 15.77 -7.63 -0.70
N ASP A 393 15.06 -7.62 -1.83
CA ASP A 393 15.10 -8.74 -2.78
C ASP A 393 16.30 -8.70 -3.73
N THR A 394 17.40 -9.31 -3.28
CA THR A 394 18.62 -9.54 -4.07
C THR A 394 18.59 -10.82 -4.90
N PHE A 395 17.56 -11.67 -4.75
CA PHE A 395 17.54 -12.99 -5.38
C PHE A 395 16.93 -12.92 -6.79
N ALA A 396 15.82 -12.18 -6.94
CA ALA A 396 15.16 -12.05 -8.24
C ALA A 396 15.74 -10.92 -9.10
N LEU A 397 16.28 -9.86 -8.47
CA LEU A 397 16.80 -8.69 -9.17
C LEU A 397 18.12 -9.00 -9.89
N ARG A 398 18.19 -8.78 -11.20
CA ARG A 398 19.40 -8.89 -12.02
C ARG A 398 19.57 -7.65 -12.86
N ASP A 399 20.76 -7.07 -12.88
CA ASP A 399 21.03 -5.88 -13.70
C ASP A 399 20.86 -6.17 -15.20
N SER A 400 20.95 -5.14 -16.06
CA SER A 400 20.71 -5.32 -17.50
C SER A 400 21.66 -6.31 -18.18
N ASN A 401 22.76 -6.68 -17.52
CA ASN A 401 23.72 -7.67 -18.01
C ASN A 401 23.54 -9.04 -17.33
N GLY A 402 22.52 -9.20 -16.50
CA GLY A 402 22.21 -10.44 -15.79
C GLY A 402 22.93 -10.63 -14.46
N HIS A 403 23.68 -9.64 -13.96
CA HIS A 403 24.44 -9.81 -12.71
C HIS A 403 23.59 -9.53 -11.48
N GLU A 404 23.94 -10.17 -10.36
CA GLU A 404 23.40 -9.78 -9.05
C GLU A 404 23.76 -8.31 -8.71
N PRO A 405 22.93 -7.60 -7.94
CA PRO A 405 23.27 -6.29 -7.39
C PRO A 405 24.55 -6.39 -6.56
N ILE A 406 25.53 -5.53 -6.84
CA ILE A 406 26.85 -5.58 -6.21
C ILE A 406 26.85 -5.00 -4.78
N MET A 407 25.77 -4.31 -4.42
CA MET A 407 25.53 -3.74 -3.10
C MET A 407 24.03 -3.51 -2.86
N GLN A 408 23.60 -3.54 -1.60
CA GLN A 408 22.20 -3.35 -1.21
C GLN A 408 21.78 -1.89 -1.02
N THR A 409 22.70 -0.95 -1.17
CA THR A 409 22.44 0.49 -1.10
C THR A 409 22.67 1.16 -2.45
N TRP A 410 22.02 2.29 -2.68
CA TRP A 410 22.10 2.99 -3.97
C TRP A 410 23.59 3.25 -4.35
N PRO A 411 24.01 3.03 -5.61
CA PRO A 411 23.20 2.77 -6.82
C PRO A 411 23.05 1.29 -7.24
N TYR A 412 23.25 0.34 -6.33
CA TYR A 412 22.97 -1.11 -6.46
C TYR A 412 23.76 -1.92 -7.52
N PHE A 413 23.79 -1.47 -8.77
CA PHE A 413 24.12 -2.29 -9.93
C PHE A 413 25.58 -2.22 -10.36
N THR A 414 26.01 -3.21 -11.14
CA THR A 414 27.30 -3.22 -11.85
C THR A 414 27.15 -2.57 -13.22
N SER A 415 26.14 -2.98 -13.99
CA SER A 415 25.81 -2.47 -15.32
C SER A 415 25.75 -0.95 -15.35
N ALA A 416 26.35 -0.37 -16.40
CA ALA A 416 26.31 1.06 -16.61
C ALA A 416 24.89 1.57 -16.90
N ALA A 417 24.13 0.84 -17.73
CA ALA A 417 22.76 1.22 -18.10
C ALA A 417 21.83 1.23 -16.88
N SER A 418 21.84 0.17 -16.07
CA SER A 418 21.02 0.11 -14.86
C SER A 418 21.43 1.18 -13.83
N ARG A 419 22.73 1.42 -13.65
CA ARG A 419 23.21 2.49 -12.77
C ARG A 419 22.81 3.88 -13.25
N GLN A 420 22.79 4.10 -14.56
CA GLN A 420 22.38 5.38 -15.13
C GLN A 420 20.90 5.62 -14.87
N GLY A 421 20.02 4.67 -15.18
CA GLY A 421 18.59 4.79 -14.87
C GLY A 421 18.33 5.09 -13.38
N MET A 422 19.07 4.43 -12.47
CA MET A 422 18.95 4.69 -11.02
C MET A 422 19.41 6.09 -10.59
N ARG A 423 20.33 6.71 -11.34
CA ARG A 423 20.79 8.08 -11.06
C ARG A 423 19.83 9.11 -11.63
N ASP A 424 19.30 8.83 -12.81
CA ASP A 424 18.41 9.70 -13.54
C ASP A 424 16.95 9.57 -13.03
N MET A 425 16.69 8.63 -12.12
CA MET A 425 15.36 8.28 -11.60
C MET A 425 14.37 7.92 -12.72
N SER A 426 14.87 7.34 -13.80
CA SER A 426 14.11 6.88 -14.97
C SER A 426 13.90 5.36 -14.92
N PRO A 427 13.01 4.78 -15.76
CA PRO A 427 12.85 3.33 -15.85
C PRO A 427 14.19 2.62 -16.04
N VAL A 428 14.58 1.80 -15.07
CA VAL A 428 15.91 1.20 -15.00
C VAL A 428 15.90 -0.12 -15.76
N PRO A 429 16.67 -0.27 -16.84
CA PRO A 429 16.72 -1.54 -17.56
C PRO A 429 17.38 -2.60 -16.69
N VAL A 430 16.73 -3.76 -16.57
CA VAL A 430 17.17 -4.92 -15.79
C VAL A 430 16.88 -6.19 -16.58
N ALA A 431 17.54 -7.31 -16.26
CA ALA A 431 17.21 -8.60 -16.86
C ALA A 431 16.03 -9.28 -16.15
N SER A 432 15.85 -9.00 -14.86
CA SER A 432 14.73 -9.51 -14.06
C SER A 432 14.56 -8.69 -12.78
N CYS A 433 13.34 -8.67 -12.24
CA CYS A 433 13.01 -8.02 -10.96
C CYS A 433 11.75 -8.62 -10.33
N TRP A 434 11.56 -8.42 -9.02
CA TRP A 434 10.28 -8.75 -8.35
C TRP A 434 9.94 -7.75 -7.27
N ASN A 435 10.79 -7.67 -6.24
CA ASN A 435 10.91 -6.51 -5.35
C ASN A 435 9.57 -5.94 -4.83
N GLY A 436 8.68 -6.83 -4.37
CA GLY A 436 7.44 -6.49 -3.67
C GLY A 436 6.20 -6.32 -4.55
N MET A 437 6.34 -5.75 -5.76
CA MET A 437 5.23 -5.50 -6.67
C MET A 437 5.70 -5.51 -8.13
N VAL A 438 4.99 -6.24 -9.00
CA VAL A 438 5.34 -6.40 -10.42
C VAL A 438 4.12 -6.33 -11.31
N ALA A 439 4.20 -5.57 -12.41
CA ALA A 439 3.21 -5.55 -13.47
C ALA A 439 3.74 -6.25 -14.73
N MET A 440 2.94 -7.09 -15.37
CA MET A 440 3.26 -7.77 -16.63
C MET A 440 2.07 -7.73 -17.59
N PRO A 441 2.26 -7.73 -18.92
CA PRO A 441 1.18 -8.00 -19.86
C PRO A 441 0.54 -9.36 -19.60
N ALA A 442 -0.79 -9.47 -19.70
CA ALA A 442 -1.48 -10.73 -19.42
C ALA A 442 -1.39 -11.74 -20.57
N SER A 443 -1.15 -11.26 -21.80
CA SER A 443 -1.19 -12.08 -23.01
C SER A 443 -0.26 -13.31 -22.99
N PRO A 444 0.98 -13.27 -22.45
CA PRO A 444 1.81 -14.48 -22.38
C PRO A 444 1.22 -15.56 -21.48
N PHE A 445 0.48 -15.21 -20.44
CA PHE A 445 -0.08 -16.17 -19.46
C PHE A 445 -1.30 -16.94 -19.96
N ILE A 446 -1.96 -16.43 -21.02
CA ILE A 446 -3.15 -17.02 -21.66
C ILE A 446 -2.88 -17.47 -23.11
N ALA A 447 -1.62 -17.40 -23.56
CA ALA A 447 -1.22 -17.88 -24.88
C ALA A 447 -1.41 -19.41 -25.01
N LYS A 448 -1.35 -19.93 -26.25
CA LYS A 448 -1.47 -21.37 -26.54
C LYS A 448 -0.45 -22.22 -25.76
N SER A 449 0.77 -21.71 -25.64
CA SER A 449 1.78 -22.21 -24.70
C SER A 449 1.91 -21.17 -23.58
N PRO A 450 1.13 -21.29 -22.49
CA PRO A 450 1.01 -20.23 -21.51
C PRO A 450 2.28 -20.13 -20.65
N LEU A 451 2.72 -18.90 -20.41
CA LEU A 451 3.75 -18.57 -19.44
C LEU A 451 3.35 -19.07 -18.05
N ARG A 452 4.31 -19.66 -17.33
CA ARG A 452 4.13 -20.30 -16.02
C ARG A 452 5.34 -20.04 -15.14
N PHE A 453 5.12 -19.91 -13.84
CA PHE A 453 6.20 -19.96 -12.87
C PHE A 453 6.77 -21.37 -12.81
N ARG A 454 8.10 -21.48 -12.66
CA ARG A 454 8.80 -22.76 -12.48
C ARG A 454 10.02 -22.59 -11.58
N GLY A 455 10.45 -23.68 -10.96
CA GLY A 455 11.81 -23.80 -10.41
C GLY A 455 12.73 -24.48 -11.41
N ILE A 456 14.03 -24.52 -11.10
CA ILE A 456 14.99 -25.33 -11.87
C ILE A 456 14.74 -26.83 -11.65
N PRO A 457 15.13 -27.71 -12.59
CA PRO A 457 14.98 -29.17 -12.44
C PRO A 457 15.65 -29.73 -11.18
N ASP A 458 15.04 -30.74 -10.54
CA ASP A 458 15.60 -31.37 -9.33
C ASP A 458 17.01 -31.92 -9.54
N SER A 459 17.28 -32.46 -10.73
CA SER A 459 18.61 -32.94 -11.11
C SER A 459 19.65 -31.83 -11.13
N LEU A 460 19.27 -30.61 -11.53
CA LEU A 460 20.16 -29.46 -11.50
C LEU A 460 20.33 -28.95 -10.06
N ALA A 461 19.24 -28.91 -9.29
CA ALA A 461 19.28 -28.51 -7.89
C ALA A 461 20.18 -29.41 -7.02
N SER A 462 20.36 -30.69 -7.37
CA SER A 462 21.29 -31.60 -6.68
C SER A 462 22.76 -31.18 -6.75
N TYR A 463 23.11 -30.23 -7.62
CA TYR A 463 24.42 -29.60 -7.66
C TYR A 463 24.55 -28.43 -6.66
N HIS A 464 23.64 -28.33 -5.68
CA HIS A 464 23.53 -27.22 -4.74
C HIS A 464 23.43 -25.90 -5.50
N LEU A 465 22.45 -25.87 -6.39
CA LEU A 465 22.04 -24.73 -7.19
C LEU A 465 20.55 -24.50 -6.93
N GLU A 466 20.13 -23.24 -6.96
CA GLU A 466 18.72 -22.88 -6.89
C GLU A 466 18.47 -21.66 -7.78
N GLY A 467 17.28 -21.57 -8.39
CA GLY A 467 16.93 -20.46 -9.27
C GLY A 467 15.60 -19.84 -8.84
N SER A 468 15.54 -18.51 -8.71
CA SER A 468 14.30 -17.84 -8.29
C SER A 468 13.22 -17.96 -9.36
N GLU A 469 12.02 -18.40 -9.01
CA GLU A 469 10.86 -18.43 -9.92
C GLU A 469 10.49 -17.02 -10.38
N CYS A 470 10.71 -16.02 -9.52
CA CYS A 470 10.50 -14.61 -9.82
C CYS A 470 11.53 -14.03 -10.79
N CYS A 471 12.69 -14.67 -10.95
CA CYS A 471 13.66 -14.34 -12.00
C CYS A 471 13.37 -15.11 -13.29
N LEU A 472 13.17 -16.44 -13.17
CA LEU A 472 12.96 -17.34 -14.30
C LEU A 472 11.74 -16.96 -15.16
N ILE A 473 10.69 -16.42 -14.53
CA ILE A 473 9.50 -15.93 -15.26
C ILE A 473 9.85 -14.88 -16.32
N HIS A 474 10.88 -14.06 -16.12
CA HIS A 474 11.31 -13.06 -17.09
C HIS A 474 12.08 -13.68 -18.25
N ILE A 475 12.86 -14.73 -17.98
CA ILE A 475 13.59 -15.49 -18.99
C ILE A 475 12.62 -16.21 -19.93
N ASP A 476 11.57 -16.79 -19.35
CA ASP A 476 10.56 -17.53 -20.10
C ASP A 476 9.53 -16.62 -20.79
N ASN A 477 9.47 -15.34 -20.41
CA ASN A 477 8.53 -14.38 -20.97
C ASN A 477 9.05 -13.81 -22.31
N PRO A 478 8.39 -14.09 -23.45
CA PRO A 478 8.84 -13.60 -24.75
C PRO A 478 8.85 -12.06 -24.84
N LEU A 479 7.99 -11.39 -24.07
CA LEU A 479 7.91 -9.93 -24.07
C LEU A 479 9.07 -9.26 -23.32
N SER A 480 9.82 -9.99 -22.49
CA SER A 480 11.02 -9.43 -21.84
C SER A 480 12.08 -9.03 -22.86
N VAL A 481 12.21 -9.79 -23.95
CA VAL A 481 13.16 -9.49 -25.04
C VAL A 481 12.62 -8.38 -25.94
N GLU A 482 11.33 -8.43 -26.27
CA GLU A 482 10.70 -7.47 -27.19
C GLU A 482 10.53 -6.08 -26.57
N LYS A 483 10.07 -6.03 -25.31
CA LYS A 483 9.64 -4.80 -24.64
C LYS A 483 10.50 -4.44 -23.42
N GLY A 484 11.45 -5.29 -23.02
CA GLY A 484 12.34 -5.03 -21.89
C GLY A 484 11.70 -5.30 -20.52
N VAL A 485 12.55 -5.35 -19.50
CA VAL A 485 12.15 -5.40 -18.09
C VAL A 485 12.71 -4.18 -17.38
N TYR A 486 11.86 -3.50 -16.62
CA TYR A 486 12.20 -2.24 -15.97
C TYR A 486 11.95 -2.27 -14.48
N LEU A 487 12.95 -1.83 -13.72
CA LEU A 487 12.76 -1.47 -12.32
C LEU A 487 12.40 0.02 -12.26
N ASN A 488 11.29 0.37 -11.58
CA ASN A 488 10.86 1.76 -11.44
C ASN A 488 11.37 2.35 -10.11
N PRO A 489 12.38 3.25 -10.12
CA PRO A 489 12.98 3.77 -8.90
C PRO A 489 12.08 4.75 -8.13
N LEU A 490 10.97 5.20 -8.74
CA LEU A 490 9.97 6.07 -8.10
C LEU A 490 8.90 5.28 -7.33
N VAL A 491 8.84 3.96 -7.53
CA VAL A 491 7.89 3.06 -6.87
C VAL A 491 8.65 2.26 -5.82
N ARG A 492 8.52 2.67 -4.55
CA ARG A 492 9.27 2.09 -3.43
C ARG A 492 8.30 1.59 -2.37
N VAL A 493 8.39 0.32 -2.02
CA VAL A 493 7.45 -0.36 -1.11
C VAL A 493 8.18 -0.93 0.11
N GLY A 494 7.53 -0.94 1.27
CA GLY A 494 8.11 -1.41 2.52
C GLY A 494 7.41 -2.64 3.08
N TYR A 495 8.14 -3.58 3.67
CA TYR A 495 7.56 -4.72 4.41
C TYR A 495 7.06 -4.37 5.83
N SER A 496 7.13 -3.10 6.21
CA SER A 496 6.54 -2.57 7.45
C SER A 496 6.20 -1.10 7.29
N GLY A 497 5.27 -0.59 8.12
CA GLY A 497 4.95 0.84 8.16
C GLY A 497 6.17 1.72 8.41
N ALA A 498 7.08 1.29 9.29
CA ALA A 498 8.34 2.00 9.57
C ALA A 498 9.29 1.99 8.36
N ALA A 499 9.44 0.84 7.68
CA ALA A 499 10.24 0.76 6.46
C ALA A 499 9.66 1.64 5.35
N ASN A 500 8.32 1.64 5.21
CA ASN A 500 7.60 2.46 4.25
C ASN A 500 7.78 3.97 4.55
N ALA A 501 7.60 4.39 5.79
CA ALA A 501 7.79 5.78 6.20
C ALA A 501 9.22 6.28 5.94
N ALA A 502 10.24 5.42 6.13
CA ALA A 502 11.64 5.78 5.92
C ALA A 502 12.02 6.00 4.44
N ILE A 503 11.27 5.41 3.49
CA ILE A 503 11.59 5.48 2.05
C ILE A 503 10.73 6.51 1.29
N HIS A 504 9.63 7.00 1.87
CA HIS A 504 8.67 7.90 1.18
C HIS A 504 9.01 9.40 1.13
N PRO A 505 9.98 9.97 1.87
CA PRO A 505 10.44 11.33 1.60
C PRO A 505 10.91 11.44 0.14
N MET A 506 10.16 12.16 -0.70
CA MET A 506 10.42 12.24 -2.15
C MET A 506 11.64 13.13 -2.44
N MET A 507 11.78 14.21 -1.66
CA MET A 507 12.97 15.04 -1.56
C MET A 507 13.82 14.53 -0.38
N ASN A 508 15.11 14.26 -0.58
CA ASN A 508 16.09 13.85 0.44
C ASN A 508 16.12 12.37 0.90
N TRP A 509 15.55 11.41 0.14
CA TRP A 509 15.69 9.99 0.52
C TRP A 509 17.15 9.49 0.57
N LEU A 510 18.04 10.15 -0.19
CA LEU A 510 19.50 10.00 -0.09
C LEU A 510 20.13 11.37 0.18
N SER A 511 20.98 11.45 1.21
CA SER A 511 21.82 12.63 1.42
C SER A 511 22.97 12.68 0.42
N THR A 512 23.49 13.88 0.13
CA THR A 512 24.67 14.07 -0.75
C THR A 512 25.86 13.22 -0.30
N GLY A 513 26.08 13.10 1.01
CA GLY A 513 27.11 12.22 1.57
C GLY A 513 26.89 10.74 1.24
N ARG A 514 25.65 10.24 1.33
CA ARG A 514 25.30 8.86 0.94
C ARG A 514 25.47 8.63 -0.55
N ILE A 515 25.15 9.62 -1.38
CA ILE A 515 25.36 9.57 -2.83
C ILE A 515 26.86 9.42 -3.14
N LEU A 516 27.70 10.32 -2.63
CA LEU A 516 29.15 10.27 -2.88
C LEU A 516 29.78 8.97 -2.37
N HIS A 517 29.43 8.57 -1.14
CA HIS A 517 29.90 7.31 -0.57
C HIS A 517 29.45 6.10 -1.40
N GLY A 518 28.17 6.04 -1.78
CA GLY A 518 27.61 4.96 -2.59
C GLY A 518 28.29 4.85 -3.95
N LEU A 519 28.55 5.98 -4.63
CA LEU A 519 29.28 6.01 -5.89
C LEU A 519 30.71 5.48 -5.76
N TRP A 520 31.42 5.86 -4.70
CA TRP A 520 32.80 5.44 -4.45
C TRP A 520 32.89 3.95 -4.10
N VAL A 521 32.04 3.48 -3.18
CA VAL A 521 31.96 2.05 -2.81
C VAL A 521 31.57 1.19 -4.00
N ASN A 522 30.58 1.62 -4.79
CA ASN A 522 30.18 0.91 -6.00
C ASN A 522 31.35 0.84 -7.00
N ARG A 523 32.11 1.93 -7.18
CA ARG A 523 33.30 1.93 -8.06
C ARG A 523 34.35 0.91 -7.60
N LEU A 524 34.65 0.85 -6.30
CA LEU A 524 35.61 -0.11 -5.76
C LEU A 524 35.14 -1.55 -5.90
N ARG A 525 33.87 -1.82 -5.58
CA ARG A 525 33.30 -3.18 -5.66
C ARG A 525 33.35 -3.74 -7.08
N ARG A 526 33.12 -2.91 -8.11
CA ARG A 526 33.23 -3.33 -9.51
C ARG A 526 34.64 -3.73 -9.95
N LEU A 527 35.68 -3.29 -9.23
CA LEU A 527 37.06 -3.72 -9.46
C LEU A 527 37.39 -5.03 -8.73
N GLY A 528 36.51 -5.48 -7.82
CA GLY A 528 36.67 -6.74 -7.10
C GLY A 528 36.30 -7.96 -7.96
N ILE A 529 36.88 -9.11 -7.60
CA ILE A 529 36.66 -10.39 -8.31
C ILE A 529 35.57 -11.26 -7.66
N SER A 530 34.97 -10.82 -6.55
CA SER A 530 34.06 -11.66 -5.74
C SER A 530 32.81 -12.11 -6.51
N SER A 531 32.18 -11.22 -7.27
CA SER A 531 30.99 -11.56 -8.07
C SER A 531 31.34 -12.54 -9.19
N TRP A 532 32.47 -12.33 -9.86
CA TRP A 532 32.99 -13.25 -10.87
C TRP A 532 33.27 -14.65 -10.30
N LEU A 533 33.85 -14.73 -9.09
CA LEU A 533 34.09 -16.02 -8.43
C LEU A 533 32.79 -16.77 -8.13
N LYS A 534 31.75 -16.07 -7.64
CA LYS A 534 30.43 -16.67 -7.40
C LYS A 534 29.81 -17.21 -8.68
N GLU A 535 29.77 -16.40 -9.74
CA GLU A 535 29.22 -16.79 -11.04
C GLU A 535 29.98 -17.95 -11.66
N LYS A 536 31.31 -17.97 -11.51
CA LYS A 536 32.15 -19.08 -11.99
C LYS A 536 31.81 -20.40 -11.30
N VAL A 537 31.54 -20.38 -9.99
CA VAL A 537 31.13 -21.59 -9.25
C VAL A 537 29.80 -22.12 -9.79
N VAL A 538 28.83 -21.24 -10.01
CA VAL A 538 27.52 -21.60 -10.60
C VAL A 538 27.71 -22.20 -11.99
N ARG A 539 28.45 -21.52 -12.88
CA ARG A 539 28.70 -21.96 -14.25
C ARG A 539 29.37 -23.33 -14.31
N ILE A 540 30.41 -23.57 -13.50
CA ILE A 540 31.09 -24.87 -13.44
C ILE A 540 30.12 -26.00 -13.06
N ARG A 541 29.22 -25.76 -12.11
CA ARG A 541 28.23 -26.75 -11.66
C ARG A 541 27.16 -26.99 -12.71
N LEU A 542 26.68 -25.92 -13.34
CA LEU A 542 25.71 -25.99 -14.43
C LEU A 542 26.27 -26.75 -15.64
N ASP A 543 27.52 -26.48 -16.04
CA ASP A 543 28.18 -27.17 -17.16
C ASP A 543 28.41 -28.65 -16.87
N ARG A 544 28.74 -29.01 -15.62
CA ARG A 544 28.81 -30.42 -15.19
C ARG A 544 27.47 -31.13 -15.31
N TRP A 545 26.37 -30.45 -14.97
CA TRP A 545 25.03 -31.01 -15.13
C TRP A 545 24.62 -31.13 -16.61
N ARG A 546 24.88 -30.11 -17.43
CA ARG A 546 24.65 -30.12 -18.89
C ARG A 546 25.40 -31.27 -19.56
N ALA A 547 26.62 -31.57 -19.11
CA ALA A 547 27.44 -32.66 -19.66
C ALA A 547 26.87 -34.08 -19.39
N LEU A 548 25.92 -34.26 -18.47
CA LEU A 548 25.36 -35.58 -18.15
C LEU A 548 24.38 -36.10 -19.21
N SER A 549 23.69 -35.22 -19.93
CA SER A 549 22.68 -35.60 -20.93
C SER A 549 22.44 -34.46 -21.90
N ALA A 550 22.28 -34.77 -23.18
CA ALA A 550 21.94 -33.78 -24.21
C ALA A 550 20.57 -33.09 -23.97
N GLY A 551 19.69 -33.69 -23.16
CA GLY A 551 18.41 -33.09 -22.76
C GLY A 551 18.50 -32.17 -21.53
N ASN A 552 19.67 -32.05 -20.89
CA ASN A 552 19.85 -31.19 -19.73
C ASN A 552 20.12 -29.75 -20.17
N GLU A 553 19.06 -28.96 -20.26
CA GLU A 553 19.14 -27.57 -20.67
C GLU A 553 18.42 -26.66 -19.67
N GLU A 554 19.05 -25.53 -19.36
CA GLU A 554 18.48 -24.46 -18.54
C GLU A 554 18.97 -23.12 -19.10
N TYR A 555 18.02 -22.32 -19.56
CA TYR A 555 18.25 -21.03 -20.22
C TYR A 555 18.36 -19.87 -19.22
N GLY A 556 17.86 -20.05 -18.00
CA GLY A 556 17.86 -19.05 -16.94
C GLY A 556 19.12 -19.01 -16.10
N GLU A 557 20.31 -19.19 -16.68
CA GLU A 557 21.59 -19.23 -15.95
C GLU A 557 21.79 -18.01 -15.04
N ILE A 558 21.37 -16.81 -15.48
CA ILE A 558 21.49 -15.56 -14.71
C ILE A 558 20.64 -15.56 -13.42
N CYS A 559 19.64 -16.44 -13.34
CA CYS A 559 18.75 -16.58 -12.18
C CYS A 559 19.27 -17.58 -11.15
N ILE A 560 20.31 -18.35 -11.49
CA ILE A 560 20.82 -19.44 -10.67
C ILE A 560 21.85 -18.91 -9.67
N ILE A 561 21.72 -19.34 -8.43
CA ILE A 561 22.67 -19.06 -7.35
C ILE A 561 23.22 -20.35 -6.77
N ASN A 562 24.38 -20.24 -6.12
CA ASN A 562 25.02 -21.33 -5.40
C ASN A 562 24.43 -21.45 -3.99
N GLU A 563 23.17 -21.85 -3.90
CA GLU A 563 22.44 -22.09 -2.64
C GLU A 563 21.47 -23.27 -2.80
N MET A 564 20.94 -23.74 -1.68
CA MET A 564 19.86 -24.71 -1.61
C MET A 564 18.81 -24.21 -0.62
N GLN A 565 17.54 -24.17 -1.05
CA GLN A 565 16.43 -23.62 -0.26
C GLN A 565 15.32 -24.66 -0.08
N ILE A 566 15.02 -24.97 1.18
CA ILE A 566 13.99 -25.92 1.58
C ILE A 566 12.78 -25.21 2.18
N LEU A 567 11.60 -25.81 2.07
CA LEU A 567 10.43 -25.40 2.83
C LEU A 567 10.61 -25.81 4.29
N HIS A 568 10.21 -24.93 5.21
CA HIS A 568 10.26 -25.16 6.65
C HIS A 568 8.91 -24.81 7.27
N ARG A 569 8.56 -25.42 8.40
CA ARG A 569 7.27 -25.21 9.09
C ARG A 569 6.90 -23.73 9.20
N TYR A 570 7.84 -22.89 9.63
CA TYR A 570 7.63 -21.45 9.83
C TYR A 570 8.13 -20.57 8.68
N GLY A 571 8.34 -21.14 7.49
CA GLY A 571 8.83 -20.41 6.32
C GLY A 571 9.75 -21.28 5.46
N TRP A 572 11.03 -20.96 5.46
CA TRP A 572 12.02 -21.65 4.63
C TRP A 572 13.42 -21.54 5.26
N ALA A 573 14.36 -22.37 4.80
CA ALA A 573 15.74 -22.36 5.29
C ALA A 573 16.76 -22.57 4.16
N HIS A 574 17.96 -22.03 4.35
CA HIS A 574 19.15 -22.36 3.55
C HIS A 574 19.81 -23.62 4.11
N VAL A 575 20.34 -24.48 3.25
CA VAL A 575 20.97 -25.76 3.62
C VAL A 575 22.34 -25.93 2.99
#